data_AF-A0A2J6WU51-F1
#
_entry.id   AF-A0A2J6WU51-F1
#
_cell.length_a   1.000
_cell.length_b   1.000
_cell.length_c   1.000
_cell.angle_alpha   90.00
_cell.angle_beta   90.00
_cell.angle_gamma   90.00
#
_symmetry.space_group_name_H-M   'P 1'
#
loop_
_entity.id
_entity.type
_entity.pdbx_description
1 polymer ?
#
loop_
_entity_poly.entity_id
_entity_poly.type
_entity_poly.pdbx_seq_one_letter_code
_entity_poly.pdbx_strand_id
1 'polypeptide(L)'
;MAHDPSPARRLRWAVRGALILAFVAMVLGGLFTAVIGLFTGQLSPDAGWEQWLSVLLPSILIWGIGALPFGAALGFFASHIWREG
;
A
#
# COMPACT_ATOMS: atom_id res chain seq x y z
N MET A 1 1.82 36.52 9.88
CA MET A 1 2.86 35.47 9.77
C MET A 1 2.14 34.16 9.55
N ALA A 2 2.29 33.55 8.38
CA ALA A 2 1.59 32.31 8.04
C ALA A 2 2.01 31.22 9.03
N HIS A 3 1.04 30.64 9.74
CA HIS A 3 1.28 29.50 10.61
C HIS A 3 1.82 28.37 9.74
N ASP A 4 3.12 28.06 9.87
CA ASP A 4 3.67 26.87 9.24
C ASP A 4 2.81 25.66 9.64
N PRO A 5 2.47 24.75 8.70
CA PRO A 5 1.89 23.48 9.06
C PRO A 5 2.81 22.85 10.12
N SER A 6 2.33 22.67 11.34
CA SER A 6 3.17 22.08 12.40
C SER A 6 3.84 20.81 11.84
N PRO A 7 5.14 20.57 12.07
CA PRO A 7 5.82 19.36 11.60
C PRO A 7 5.03 18.07 11.92
N ALA A 8 4.31 18.08 13.05
CA ALA A 8 3.37 17.03 13.45
C ALA A 8 2.24 16.79 12.44
N ARG A 9 1.68 17.84 11.81
CA ARG A 9 0.66 17.69 10.76
C ARG A 9 1.24 16.99 9.53
N ARG A 10 2.40 17.45 9.05
CA ARG A 10 3.06 16.84 7.87
C ARG A 10 3.34 15.36 8.11
N LEU A 11 3.82 15.01 9.31
CA LEU A 11 4.06 13.63 9.71
C LEU A 11 2.77 12.79 9.74
N ARG A 12 1.69 13.30 10.34
CA ARG A 12 0.39 12.59 10.37
C ARG A 12 -0.13 12.29 8.97
N TRP A 13 -0.06 13.27 8.07
CA TRP A 13 -0.51 13.10 6.69
C TRP A 13 0.39 12.14 5.91
N ALA A 14 1.71 12.21 6.08
CA ALA A 14 2.64 11.27 5.47
C ALA A 14 2.36 9.82 5.95
N VAL A 15 2.21 9.60 7.25
CA VAL A 15 1.87 8.28 7.80
C VAL A 15 0.52 7.78 7.27
N ARG A 16 -0.52 8.63 7.26
CA ARG A 16 -1.83 8.27 6.69
C ARG A 16 -1.73 7.90 5.22
N GLY A 17 -1.02 8.70 4.42
CA GLY A 17 -0.79 8.43 3.01
C GLY A 17 -0.04 7.11 2.78
N ALA A 18 1.00 6.84 3.58
CA ALA A 18 1.76 5.59 3.54
C ALA A 18 0.87 4.38 3.83
N LEU A 19 0.08 4.45 4.91
CA LEU A 19 -0.81 3.36 5.31
C LEU A 19 -1.93 3.11 4.30
N ILE A 20 -2.57 4.17 3.82
CA ILE A 20 -3.64 4.06 2.81
C ILE A 20 -3.09 3.45 1.53
N LEU A 21 -1.97 3.96 1.02
CA LEU A 21 -1.41 3.46 -0.23
C LEU A 21 -0.88 2.03 -0.07
N ALA A 22 -0.24 1.71 1.05
CA ALA A 22 0.20 0.34 1.35
C ALA A 22 -0.98 -0.62 1.36
N PHE A 23 -2.09 -0.26 2.02
CA PHE A 23 -3.29 -1.09 2.03
C PHE A 23 -3.86 -1.31 0.63
N VAL A 24 -3.99 -0.23 -0.16
CA VAL A 24 -4.48 -0.33 -1.56
C VAL A 24 -3.54 -1.20 -2.40
N ALA A 25 -2.23 -1.03 -2.27
CA ALA A 25 -1.23 -1.81 -2.99
C ALA A 25 -1.25 -3.28 -2.58
N MET A 26 -1.44 -3.61 -1.30
CA MET A 26 -1.59 -4.99 -0.83
C MET A 26 -2.80 -5.66 -1.48
N VAL A 27 -3.95 -4.98 -1.53
CA VAL A 27 -5.18 -5.54 -2.13
C VAL A 27 -5.03 -5.72 -3.63
N LEU A 28 -4.63 -4.68 -4.35
CA LEU A 28 -4.51 -4.72 -5.81
C LEU A 28 -3.36 -5.60 -6.27
N GLY A 29 -2.21 -5.51 -5.61
CA GLY A 29 -1.03 -6.33 -5.87
C GLY A 29 -1.28 -7.81 -5.58
N GLY A 30 -1.94 -8.11 -4.45
CA GLY A 30 -2.36 -9.47 -4.11
C GLY A 30 -3.33 -10.05 -5.14
N LEU A 31 -4.35 -9.28 -5.54
CA LEU A 31 -5.28 -9.68 -6.60
C LEU A 31 -4.56 -9.93 -7.93
N PHE A 32 -3.67 -9.02 -8.33
CA PHE A 32 -2.88 -9.17 -9.54
C PHE A 32 -2.00 -10.43 -9.50
N THR A 33 -1.29 -10.67 -8.39
CA THR A 33 -0.48 -11.87 -8.22
C THR A 33 -1.33 -13.14 -8.25
N ALA A 34 -2.51 -13.15 -7.64
CA ALA A 34 -3.43 -14.28 -7.70
C ALA A 34 -3.83 -14.60 -9.14
N VAL A 35 -4.22 -13.58 -9.91
CA VAL A 35 -4.61 -13.72 -11.32
C VAL A 35 -3.44 -14.30 -12.13
N ILE A 36 -2.25 -13.69 -12.03
CA ILE A 36 -1.07 -14.17 -12.75
C ILE A 36 -0.69 -15.59 -12.32
N GLY A 37 -0.79 -15.91 -11.03
CA GLY A 37 -0.53 -17.24 -10.48
C GLY A 37 -1.44 -18.31 -11.10
N LEU A 38 -2.73 -18.01 -11.26
CA LEU A 38 -3.69 -18.89 -11.95
C LEU A 38 -3.34 -19.08 -13.43
N PHE A 39 -3.01 -18.00 -14.14
CA PHE A 39 -2.67 -18.06 -15.57
C PHE A 39 -1.34 -18.74 -15.85
N THR A 40 -0.37 -18.66 -14.92
CA THR A 40 0.95 -19.26 -15.07
C THR A 40 1.03 -20.69 -14.51
N GLY A 41 -0.05 -21.19 -13.90
CA GLY A 41 -0.08 -22.50 -13.25
C GLY A 41 0.68 -22.57 -11.92
N GLN A 42 1.20 -21.44 -11.41
CA GLN A 42 1.79 -21.38 -10.06
C GLN A 42 0.74 -21.57 -8.95
N LEU A 43 -0.52 -21.26 -9.24
CA LEU A 43 -1.65 -21.43 -8.35
C LEU A 43 -2.71 -22.29 -9.05
N SER A 44 -3.04 -23.44 -8.46
CA SER A 44 -4.07 -24.33 -9.00
C SER A 44 -5.48 -23.75 -8.77
N PRO A 45 -6.46 -23.96 -9.66
CA PRO A 45 -7.86 -23.61 -9.38
C PRO A 45 -8.39 -24.28 -8.11
N ASP A 46 -7.90 -25.48 -7.80
CA ASP A 46 -8.25 -26.25 -6.60
C ASP A 46 -7.20 -26.09 -5.48
N ALA A 47 -6.41 -25.00 -5.52
CA ALA A 47 -5.33 -24.75 -4.56
C ALA A 47 -5.84 -24.68 -3.12
N GLY A 48 -5.21 -25.47 -2.24
CA GLY A 48 -5.40 -25.37 -0.80
C GLY A 48 -4.82 -24.08 -0.22
N TRP A 49 -5.19 -23.80 1.04
CA TRP A 49 -4.80 -22.56 1.73
C TRP A 49 -3.28 -22.34 1.81
N GLU A 50 -2.48 -23.40 1.94
CA GLU A 50 -1.02 -23.31 1.99
C GLU A 50 -0.40 -22.70 0.72
N GLN A 51 -0.92 -23.07 -0.44
CA GLN A 51 -0.47 -22.55 -1.73
C GLN A 51 -0.93 -21.09 -1.94
N TRP A 52 -2.12 -20.76 -1.46
CA TRP A 52 -2.57 -19.36 -1.42
C TRP A 52 -1.66 -18.50 -0.54
N LEU A 53 -1.29 -18.98 0.65
CA LEU A 53 -0.38 -18.26 1.53
C LEU A 53 1.02 -18.10 0.93
N SER A 54 1.55 -19.13 0.27
CA SER A 54 2.89 -19.06 -0.33
C SER A 54 2.99 -18.03 -1.45
N VAL A 55 1.88 -17.71 -2.11
CA VAL A 55 1.81 -16.70 -3.18
C VAL A 55 1.40 -15.33 -2.65
N LEU A 56 0.33 -15.26 -1.84
CA LEU A 56 -0.23 -13.99 -1.38
C LEU A 56 0.61 -13.32 -0.30
N LEU A 57 1.19 -14.09 0.64
CA LEU A 57 1.93 -13.49 1.75
C LEU A 57 3.17 -12.70 1.26
N PRO A 58 4.05 -13.27 0.40
CA PRO A 58 5.15 -12.49 -0.17
C PRO A 58 4.66 -11.32 -1.03
N SER A 59 3.59 -11.52 -1.80
CA SER A 59 3.02 -10.47 -2.65
C SER A 59 2.56 -9.26 -1.83
N ILE A 60 1.74 -9.49 -0.79
CA ILE A 60 1.25 -8.46 0.12
C ILE A 60 2.43 -7.69 0.76
N LEU A 61 3.48 -8.40 1.18
CA LEU A 61 4.68 -7.77 1.74
C LEU A 61 5.40 -6.90 0.71
N ILE A 62 5.67 -7.42 -0.49
CA ILE A 62 6.40 -6.70 -1.55
C ILE A 62 5.63 -5.46 -1.98
N TRP A 63 4.35 -5.60 -2.31
CA TRP A 63 3.51 -4.48 -2.77
C TRP A 63 3.24 -3.47 -1.65
N GLY A 64 2.94 -3.95 -0.45
CA GLY A 64 2.68 -3.11 0.71
C GLY A 64 3.90 -2.30 1.13
N ILE A 65 5.05 -2.94 1.32
CA ILE A 65 6.31 -2.27 1.68
C ILE A 65 6.76 -1.33 0.56
N GLY A 66 6.68 -1.80 -0.70
CA GLY A 66 7.04 -1.00 -1.87
C GLY A 66 6.23 0.28 -1.99
N ALA A 67 4.97 0.28 -1.55
CA ALA A 67 4.08 1.43 -1.59
C ALA A 67 4.32 2.45 -0.46
N LEU A 68 4.91 2.06 0.67
CA LEU A 68 5.13 2.94 1.82
C LEU A 68 5.84 4.28 1.48
N PRO A 69 6.99 4.30 0.78
CA PRO A 69 7.67 5.57 0.48
C PRO A 69 6.83 6.48 -0.42
N PHE A 70 6.12 5.92 -1.39
CA PHE A 70 5.26 6.70 -2.30
C PHE A 70 4.05 7.27 -1.57
N GLY A 71 3.40 6.47 -0.72
CA GLY A 71 2.26 6.93 0.07
C GLY A 71 2.68 7.99 1.08
N ALA A 72 3.86 7.83 1.70
CA ALA A 72 4.44 8.85 2.59
C ALA A 72 4.67 10.17 1.86
N ALA A 73 5.25 10.13 0.66
CA ALA A 73 5.45 11.31 -0.18
C ALA A 73 4.12 11.97 -0.56
N LEU A 74 3.15 11.20 -1.05
CA LEU A 74 1.81 11.69 -1.39
C LEU A 74 1.12 12.36 -0.20
N GLY A 75 1.14 11.72 0.96
CA GLY A 75 0.60 12.28 2.19
C GLY A 75 1.30 13.57 2.61
N PHE A 76 2.63 13.60 2.54
CA PHE A 76 3.41 14.80 2.83
C PHE A 76 2.99 15.97 1.91
N PHE A 77 2.89 15.74 0.60
CA PHE A 77 2.45 16.78 -0.35
C PHE A 77 0.98 17.17 -0.14
N ALA A 78 0.09 16.22 0.12
CA ALA A 78 -1.32 16.48 0.42
C ALA A 78 -1.48 17.43 1.63
N SER A 79 -0.61 17.35 2.63
CA SER A 79 -0.62 18.24 3.81
C SER A 79 -0.33 19.72 3.51
N HIS A 80 0.22 20.01 2.32
CA HIS A 80 0.46 21.38 1.83
C HIS A 80 -0.77 21.96 1.13
N ILE A 81 -1.58 21.09 0.50
CA ILE A 81 -2.78 21.44 -0.25
C ILE A 81 -3.97 21.58 0.70
N TRP A 82 -4.21 20.55 1.53
CA TRP A 82 -5.30 20.54 2.50
C TRP A 82 -4.85 21.24 3.79
N ARG A 83 -5.17 22.53 3.90
CA ARG A 83 -4.82 23.36 5.07
C ARG A 83 -5.84 23.33 6.20
N GLU A 84 -7.07 22.86 5.96
CA GLU A 84 -8.25 23.02 6.83
C GLU A 84 -8.78 21.73 7.48
N GLY A 85 -7.90 20.79 7.82
CA GLY A 85 -8.26 19.55 8.53
C GLY A 85 -7.58 19.40 9.87
#